data_AF-A0A8T3MRV0-F1
#
_entry.id   AF-A0A8T3MRV0-F1
#
_cell.length_a   1.000
_cell.length_b   1.000
_cell.length_c   1.000
_cell.angle_alpha   90.00
_cell.angle_beta   90.00
_cell.angle_gamma   90.00
#
_symmetry.space_group_name_H-M   'P 1'
#
loop_
_entity.id
_entity.type
_entity.pdbx_description
1 polymer ?
#
loop_
_entity_poly.entity_id
_entity_poly.type
_entity_poly.pdbx_seq_one_letter_code
_entity_poly.pdbx_strand_id
1 'polypeptide(L)'
;MKRAPWEYLFESFSADGFPDLFRPTWIASIVLLVALVAMYNIRGRQLHRHPPYLDLYEWLLWTGVITFSLLLIGAIFVFDFILVLLTALIGLGTFVWIRFRRFPPILAAYEHKLARERYFSKQKFADPESTIRRRPAGGRGKRRRR
;
A
#
# COMPACT_ATOMS: atom_id res chain seq x y z
N MET A 1 35.96 -28.19 12.56
CA MET A 1 35.88 -28.24 11.08
C MET A 1 35.00 -27.07 10.64
N LYS A 2 35.46 -26.22 9.71
CA LYS A 2 34.66 -25.11 9.19
C LYS A 2 33.71 -25.68 8.13
N ARG A 3 32.41 -25.49 8.31
CA ARG A 3 31.40 -25.86 7.31
C ARG A 3 31.48 -24.91 6.12
N ALA A 4 31.12 -25.42 4.95
CA ALA A 4 31.04 -24.56 3.77
C ALA A 4 29.79 -23.66 3.83
N PRO A 5 29.80 -22.45 3.25
CA PRO A 5 28.69 -21.50 3.36
C PRO A 5 27.33 -22.04 2.90
N TRP A 6 27.30 -22.93 1.91
CA TRP A 6 26.09 -23.55 1.37
C TRP A 6 25.51 -24.65 2.26
N GLU A 7 26.29 -25.24 3.15
CA GLU A 7 25.80 -26.26 4.09
C GLU A 7 24.81 -25.65 5.10
N TYR A 8 25.02 -24.37 5.44
CA TYR A 8 24.11 -23.61 6.32
C TYR A 8 22.73 -23.36 5.70
N LEU A 9 22.58 -23.46 4.37
CA LEU A 9 21.28 -23.24 3.71
C LEU A 9 20.27 -24.33 4.06
N PHE A 10 20.74 -25.55 4.29
CA PHE A 10 19.92 -26.71 4.61
C PHE A 10 19.95 -27.07 6.10
N GLU A 11 20.48 -26.17 6.93
CA GLU A 11 20.44 -26.30 8.37
C GLU A 11 19.15 -25.68 8.92
N SER A 12 18.58 -26.32 9.93
CA SER A 12 17.33 -25.87 10.53
C SER A 12 17.53 -24.51 11.20
N PHE A 13 16.62 -23.59 10.91
CA PHE A 13 16.67 -22.23 11.43
C PHE A 13 16.23 -22.19 12.90
N SER A 14 17.18 -22.40 13.81
CA SER A 14 16.96 -22.45 15.26
C SER A 14 17.89 -21.50 16.02
N ALA A 15 17.58 -21.29 17.31
CA ALA A 15 18.43 -20.51 18.20
C ALA A 15 19.81 -21.15 18.44
N ASP A 16 19.94 -22.47 18.27
CA ASP A 16 21.20 -23.19 18.48
C ASP A 16 22.11 -23.11 17.25
N GLY A 17 21.54 -23.21 16.04
CA GLY A 17 22.30 -23.09 14.79
C GLY A 17 22.61 -21.65 14.40
N PHE A 18 21.66 -20.73 14.64
CA PHE A 18 21.74 -19.33 14.22
C PHE A 18 21.29 -18.36 15.32
N PRO A 19 21.95 -18.32 16.50
CA PRO A 19 21.51 -17.49 17.63
C PRO A 19 21.35 -16.00 17.27
N ASP A 20 22.26 -15.49 16.43
CA ASP A 20 22.31 -14.09 16.04
C ASP A 20 21.29 -13.71 14.97
N LEU A 21 20.76 -14.68 14.21
CA LEU A 21 19.75 -14.44 13.17
C LEU A 21 18.36 -14.85 13.62
N PHE A 22 18.24 -15.91 14.41
CA PHE A 22 16.96 -16.46 14.84
C PHE A 22 16.17 -15.43 15.65
N ARG A 23 16.77 -14.91 16.74
CA ARG A 23 16.06 -13.99 17.64
C ARG A 23 15.67 -12.69 16.94
N PRO A 24 16.58 -12.00 16.22
CA PRO A 24 16.20 -10.76 15.55
C PRO A 24 15.15 -10.98 14.46
N THR A 25 15.19 -12.10 13.72
CA THR A 25 14.26 -12.35 12.61
C THR A 25 12.81 -12.45 13.08
N TRP A 26 12.51 -13.28 14.08
CA TRP A 26 11.12 -13.43 14.53
C TRP A 26 10.64 -12.17 15.27
N ILE A 27 11.50 -11.53 16.07
CA ILE A 27 11.17 -10.28 16.76
C ILE A 27 10.88 -9.18 15.73
N ALA A 28 11.75 -8.99 14.74
CA ALA A 28 11.56 -8.01 13.69
C ALA A 28 10.29 -8.31 12.88
N SER A 29 9.99 -9.57 12.60
CA SER A 29 8.77 -9.95 11.88
C SER A 29 7.51 -9.52 12.63
N ILE A 30 7.44 -9.71 13.95
CA ILE A 30 6.32 -9.22 14.78
C ILE A 30 6.25 -7.69 14.77
N VAL A 31 7.38 -7.04 15.05
CA VAL A 31 7.43 -5.56 15.15
C VAL A 31 7.02 -4.92 13.82
N LEU A 32 7.55 -5.41 12.70
CA LEU A 32 7.23 -4.89 11.37
C LEU A 32 5.78 -5.19 10.96
N LEU A 33 5.23 -6.35 11.34
CA LEU A 33 3.83 -6.67 11.12
C LEU A 33 2.90 -5.70 11.86
N VAL A 34 3.17 -5.44 13.14
CA VAL A 34 2.42 -4.46 13.94
C VAL A 34 2.56 -3.05 13.36
N ALA A 35 3.78 -2.65 12.98
CA ALA A 35 4.03 -1.36 12.37
C ALA A 35 3.25 -1.18 11.05
N LEU A 36 3.16 -2.22 10.21
CA LEU A 36 2.36 -2.19 8.98
C LEU A 36 0.88 -2.03 9.24
N VAL A 37 0.31 -2.79 10.19
CA VAL A 37 -1.09 -2.68 10.56
C VAL A 37 -1.40 -1.27 11.09
N ALA A 38 -0.53 -0.73 11.95
CA ALA A 38 -0.66 0.63 12.45
C ALA A 38 -0.56 1.66 11.31
N MET A 39 0.42 1.52 10.41
CA MET A 39 0.60 2.42 9.27
C MET A 39 -0.61 2.39 8.34
N TYR A 40 -1.15 1.21 8.03
CA TYR A 40 -2.36 1.05 7.22
C TYR A 40 -3.55 1.77 7.86
N ASN A 41 -3.78 1.60 9.17
CA ASN A 41 -4.87 2.28 9.87
C ASN A 41 -4.73 3.80 9.85
N ILE A 42 -3.53 4.32 10.12
CA ILE A 42 -3.26 5.76 10.13
C ILE A 42 -3.45 6.35 8.72
N ARG A 43 -2.85 5.73 7.71
CA ARG A 43 -2.88 6.20 6.32
C ARG A 43 -4.25 6.02 5.68
N GLY A 44 -4.97 4.96 6.03
CA GLY A 44 -6.35 4.72 5.63
C GLY A 44 -7.27 5.87 6.05
N ARG A 45 -7.13 6.35 7.29
CA ARG A 45 -7.89 7.53 7.77
C ARG A 45 -7.49 8.82 7.06
N GLN A 46 -6.19 9.04 6.85
CA GLN A 46 -5.67 10.27 6.24
C GLN A 46 -6.00 10.38 4.73
N LEU A 47 -5.88 9.29 3.98
CA LEU A 47 -6.00 9.29 2.51
C LEU A 47 -7.31 8.65 2.01
N HIS A 48 -8.35 8.58 2.85
CA HIS A 48 -9.64 7.97 2.49
C HIS A 48 -10.28 8.55 1.22
N ARG A 49 -9.95 9.79 0.83
CA ARG A 49 -10.46 10.47 -0.38
C ARG A 49 -9.62 10.23 -1.63
N HIS A 50 -8.49 9.53 -1.50
CA HIS A 50 -7.54 9.30 -2.57
C HIS A 50 -7.35 7.79 -2.80
N PRO A 51 -8.28 7.14 -3.54
CA PRO A 51 -8.31 5.69 -3.68
C PRO A 51 -6.98 5.05 -4.14
N PRO A 52 -6.23 5.60 -5.12
CA PRO A 52 -4.98 4.98 -5.55
C PRO A 52 -3.88 4.91 -4.49
N TYR A 53 -3.93 5.81 -3.51
CA TYR A 53 -3.00 5.78 -2.39
C TYR A 53 -3.42 4.73 -1.35
N LEU A 54 -4.72 4.51 -1.16
CA LEU A 54 -5.22 3.43 -0.30
C LEU A 54 -4.80 2.08 -0.85
N ASP A 55 -4.97 1.86 -2.16
CA ASP A 55 -4.51 0.64 -2.84
C ASP A 55 -3.02 0.39 -2.59
N LEU A 56 -2.16 1.42 -2.67
CA LEU A 56 -0.74 1.27 -2.37
C LEU A 56 -0.52 0.72 -0.96
N TYR A 57 -1.17 1.32 0.06
CA TYR A 57 -1.01 0.89 1.44
C TYR A 57 -1.61 -0.48 1.70
N GLU A 58 -2.70 -0.84 1.01
CA GLU A 58 -3.29 -2.18 1.08
C GLU A 58 -2.35 -3.23 0.47
N TRP A 59 -1.74 -2.96 -0.69
CA TRP A 59 -0.73 -3.85 -1.27
C TRP A 59 0.48 -4.05 -0.36
N LEU A 60 0.95 -2.98 0.29
CA LEU A 60 2.03 -3.05 1.27
C LEU A 60 1.63 -3.87 2.50
N LEU A 61 0.40 -3.67 3.00
CA LEU A 61 -0.14 -4.42 4.12
C LEU A 61 -0.19 -5.92 3.80
N TRP A 62 -0.87 -6.31 2.71
CA TRP A 62 -1.02 -7.72 2.34
C TRP A 62 0.32 -8.40 2.10
N THR A 63 1.23 -7.74 1.38
CA THR A 63 2.58 -8.26 1.15
C THR A 63 3.29 -8.50 2.48
N GLY A 64 3.25 -7.55 3.40
CA GLY A 64 3.89 -7.72 4.69
C GLY A 64 3.21 -8.73 5.61
N VAL A 65 1.88 -8.80 5.60
CA VAL A 65 1.13 -9.83 6.33
C VAL A 65 1.60 -11.20 5.84
N ILE A 66 1.69 -11.43 4.53
CA ILE A 66 2.16 -12.70 3.98
C ILE A 66 3.63 -12.95 4.35
N THR A 67 4.53 -12.02 4.05
CA THR A 67 5.97 -12.20 4.28
C THR A 67 6.29 -12.42 5.76
N PHE A 68 5.83 -11.54 6.65
CA PHE A 68 6.15 -11.64 8.07
C PHE A 68 5.45 -12.83 8.74
N SER A 69 4.24 -13.19 8.32
CA SER A 69 3.60 -14.42 8.82
C SER A 69 4.38 -15.67 8.38
N LEU A 70 4.83 -15.73 7.13
CA LEU A 70 5.65 -16.85 6.65
C LEU A 70 7.00 -16.94 7.37
N LEU A 71 7.65 -15.81 7.67
CA LEU A 71 8.87 -15.78 8.48
C LEU A 71 8.62 -16.28 9.91
N LEU A 72 7.50 -15.90 10.52
CA LEU A 72 7.12 -16.40 11.85
C LEU A 72 6.82 -17.89 11.83
N ILE A 73 6.10 -18.38 10.83
CA ILE A 73 5.88 -19.82 10.63
C ILE A 73 7.22 -20.54 10.48
N GLY A 74 8.12 -20.02 9.63
CA GLY A 74 9.46 -20.59 9.45
C GLY A 74 10.27 -20.65 10.76
N ALA A 75 10.15 -19.64 11.61
CA ALA A 75 10.81 -19.61 12.92
C ALA A 75 10.16 -20.54 13.95
N ILE A 76 8.83 -20.65 13.99
CA ILE A 76 8.10 -21.49 14.95
C ILE A 76 8.28 -22.98 14.63
N PHE A 77 8.20 -23.34 13.35
CA PHE A 77 8.35 -24.73 12.90
C PHE A 77 9.81 -25.12 12.62
N VAL A 78 10.75 -24.20 12.81
CA VAL A 78 12.20 -24.46 12.69
C VAL A 78 12.53 -25.02 11.30
N PHE A 79 12.01 -24.39 10.25
CA PHE A 79 12.27 -24.75 8.85
C PHE A 79 13.74 -24.52 8.45
N ASP A 80 14.15 -25.10 7.31
CA ASP A 80 15.48 -24.89 6.76
C ASP A 80 15.75 -23.40 6.48
N PHE A 81 16.97 -22.95 6.76
CA PHE A 81 17.37 -21.56 6.61
C PHE A 81 17.12 -21.01 5.19
N ILE A 82 17.26 -21.84 4.16
CA ILE A 82 16.96 -21.47 2.77
C ILE A 82 15.53 -20.97 2.58
N LEU A 83 14.54 -21.58 3.25
CA LEU A 83 13.14 -21.17 3.12
C LEU A 83 12.91 -19.79 3.76
N VAL A 84 13.52 -19.56 4.92
CA VAL A 84 13.48 -18.25 5.61
C VAL A 84 14.15 -17.18 4.75
N LEU A 85 15.33 -17.49 4.21
CA LEU A 85 16.09 -16.58 3.36
C LEU A 85 15.35 -16.23 2.06
N LEU A 86 14.81 -17.23 1.35
CA LEU A 86 14.03 -17.00 0.13
C LEU A 86 12.77 -16.18 0.41
N THR A 87 12.06 -16.48 1.50
CA THR A 87 10.89 -15.70 1.92
C THR A 87 11.25 -14.24 2.18
N ALA A 88 12.36 -13.99 2.89
CA ALA A 88 12.84 -12.64 3.16
C ALA A 88 13.23 -11.90 1.88
N LEU A 89 13.97 -12.54 0.97
CA LEU A 89 14.41 -11.95 -0.30
C LEU A 89 13.22 -11.63 -1.23
N ILE A 90 12.29 -12.57 -1.38
CA ILE A 90 11.09 -12.38 -2.20
C ILE A 90 10.22 -11.28 -1.59
N GLY A 91 10.01 -11.29 -0.28
CA GLY A 91 9.24 -10.26 0.41
C GLY A 91 9.83 -8.87 0.22
N LEU A 92 11.13 -8.71 0.49
CA LEU A 92 11.85 -7.44 0.30
C LEU A 92 11.81 -6.98 -1.16
N GLY A 93 12.07 -7.90 -2.10
CA GLY A 93 11.98 -7.62 -3.53
C GLY A 93 10.58 -7.16 -3.94
N THR A 94 9.54 -7.78 -3.39
CA THR A 94 8.14 -7.40 -3.64
C THR A 94 7.84 -6.02 -3.07
N PHE A 95 8.31 -5.69 -1.88
CA PHE A 95 8.17 -4.35 -1.30
C PHE A 95 8.81 -3.26 -2.18
N VAL A 96 10.05 -3.49 -2.61
CA VAL A 96 10.77 -2.57 -3.51
C VAL A 96 10.01 -2.43 -4.83
N TRP A 97 9.55 -3.53 -5.41
CA TRP A 97 8.81 -3.53 -6.66
C TRP A 97 7.46 -2.78 -6.57
N ILE A 98 6.69 -3.03 -5.50
CA ILE A 98 5.44 -2.31 -5.22
C ILE A 98 5.72 -0.81 -5.14
N ARG A 99 6.72 -0.41 -4.35
CA ARG A 99 7.00 0.99 -4.06
C ARG A 99 7.54 1.77 -5.25
N PHE A 100 8.43 1.16 -6.04
CA PHE A 100 9.20 1.88 -7.06
C PHE A 100 8.84 1.55 -8.50
N ARG A 101 8.17 0.43 -8.77
CA ARG A 101 7.84 0.04 -10.15
C ARG A 101 6.34 -0.01 -10.42
N ARG A 102 5.55 -0.57 -9.50
CA ARG A 102 4.11 -0.77 -9.71
C ARG A 102 3.29 0.51 -9.55
N PHE A 103 3.42 1.18 -8.40
CA PHE A 103 2.55 2.31 -8.06
C PHE A 103 2.97 3.69 -8.60
N PRO A 104 4.26 4.02 -8.81
CA PRO A 104 4.63 5.31 -9.38
C PRO A 104 3.90 5.71 -10.67
N PRO A 105 3.71 4.84 -11.68
CA PRO A 105 2.95 5.21 -12.87
C PRO A 105 1.47 5.45 -12.58
N ILE A 106 0.87 4.71 -11.63
CA ILE A 106 -0.54 4.84 -11.26
C ILE A 106 -0.79 6.17 -10.53
N LEU A 107 0.11 6.53 -9.61
CA LEU A 107 0.03 7.78 -8.86
C LEU A 107 0.21 9.00 -9.76
N ALA A 108 1.16 8.96 -10.69
CA ALA A 108 1.36 10.05 -11.67
C ALA A 108 0.10 10.27 -12.52
N ALA A 109 -0.51 9.20 -13.04
CA ALA A 109 -1.75 9.29 -13.79
C ALA A 109 -2.90 9.88 -12.96
N TYR A 110 -2.98 9.55 -11.66
CA TYR A 110 -3.98 10.11 -10.76
C TYR A 110 -3.77 11.60 -10.49
N GLU A 111 -2.53 12.04 -10.29
CA GLU A 111 -2.20 13.46 -10.10
C GLU A 111 -2.56 14.30 -11.32
N HIS A 112 -2.32 13.79 -12.53
CA HIS A 112 -2.75 14.48 -13.76
C HIS A 112 -4.27 14.66 -13.83
N LYS A 113 -5.05 13.66 -13.42
CA LYS A 113 -6.53 13.78 -13.33
C LYS A 113 -6.94 14.83 -12.31
N LEU A 114 -6.32 14.80 -11.12
CA LEU A 114 -6.62 15.74 -10.04
C LEU A 114 -6.26 17.18 -10.43
N ALA A 115 -5.14 17.38 -11.13
CA ALA A 115 -4.75 18.68 -11.65
C ALA A 115 -5.81 19.21 -12.63
N ARG A 116 -6.26 18.36 -13.57
CA ARG A 116 -7.28 18.71 -14.56
C ARG A 116 -8.63 19.08 -13.91
N GLU A 117 -9.05 18.34 -12.88
CA GLU A 117 -10.25 18.65 -12.09
C GLU A 117 -10.13 19.99 -11.35
N ARG A 118 -8.94 20.30 -10.80
CA ARG A 118 -8.66 21.60 -10.18
C ARG A 118 -8.71 22.75 -11.18
N TYR A 119 -8.22 22.55 -12.40
CA TYR A 119 -8.31 23.57 -13.45
C TYR A 119 -9.76 23.83 -13.86
N PHE A 120 -10.56 22.78 -14.11
CA PHE A 120 -11.96 22.94 -14.50
C PHE A 120 -12.84 23.53 -13.39
N SER A 121 -12.61 23.14 -12.13
CA SER A 121 -13.32 23.76 -11.00
C SER A 121 -12.98 25.25 -10.88
N LYS A 122 -11.70 25.64 -10.98
CA LYS A 122 -11.31 27.05 -10.98
C LYS A 122 -11.96 27.85 -12.10
N GLN A 123 -12.02 27.32 -13.33
CA GLN A 123 -12.70 27.99 -14.45
C GLN A 123 -14.18 28.21 -14.18
N LYS A 124 -14.89 27.21 -13.64
CA LYS A 124 -16.31 27.32 -13.29
C LYS A 124 -16.59 28.41 -12.24
N PHE A 125 -15.65 28.70 -11.35
CA PHE A 125 -15.77 29.79 -10.36
C PHE A 125 -15.27 31.13 -10.87
N ALA A 126 -14.37 31.14 -11.87
CA ALA A 126 -13.84 32.37 -12.49
C ALA A 126 -14.83 32.99 -13.48
N ASP A 127 -15.71 32.19 -14.09
CA ASP A 127 -16.78 32.67 -14.97
C ASP A 127 -18.12 32.80 -14.21
N PRO A 128 -18.43 33.97 -13.60
CA PRO A 128 -19.69 34.20 -12.88
C PRO A 128 -20.93 34.04 -13.79
N GLU A 129 -20.76 34.17 -15.11
CA GLU A 129 -21.83 33.94 -16.09
C GLU A 129 -22.31 32.48 -16.13
N SER A 130 -21.47 31.52 -15.72
CA SER A 130 -21.83 30.09 -15.70
C SER A 130 -22.62 29.67 -14.44
N THR A 131 -22.59 30.50 -13.38
CA THR A 131 -23.32 30.25 -12.13
C THR A 131 -24.70 30.89 -12.10
N ILE A 132 -24.96 31.87 -12.97
CA ILE A 132 -26.28 32.47 -13.13
C ILE A 132 -27.11 31.51 -13.98
N ARG A 133 -27.90 30.66 -13.30
CA ARG A 133 -29.04 29.98 -13.93
C ARG A 133 -29.94 31.09 -14.49
N ARG A 134 -29.81 31.41 -15.78
CA ARG A 134 -30.69 32.36 -16.46
C ARG A 134 -32.11 31.88 -16.22
N ARG A 135 -32.84 32.59 -15.35
CA ARG A 135 -34.27 32.40 -15.16
C ARG A 135 -34.87 32.51 -16.56
N PRO A 136 -35.59 31.49 -17.08
CA PRO A 136 -36.15 31.59 -18.42
C PRO A 136 -37.09 32.80 -18.44
N ALA A 137 -36.67 33.85 -19.13
CA ALA A 137 -37.44 35.05 -19.34
C ALA A 137 -38.51 34.74 -20.38
N GLY A 138 -39.58 34.03 -19.98
CA GLY A 138 -40.56 33.55 -20.94
C GLY A 138 -41.62 32.63 -20.35
N GLY A 139 -42.26 33.05 -19.25
CA GLY A 139 -43.37 32.32 -18.64
C GLY A 139 -44.62 33.18 -18.40
N ARG A 140 -44.80 34.26 -19.17
CA ARG A 140 -46.05 35.03 -19.18
C ARG A 140 -46.98 34.37 -20.20
N GLY A 141 -47.73 33.36 -19.76
CA GLY A 141 -48.52 32.52 -20.66
C GLY A 141 -49.79 31.94 -20.04
N LYS A 142 -50.79 32.81 -19.87
CA LYS A 142 -52.23 32.48 -19.96
C LYS A 142 -52.85 31.67 -18.80
N ARG A 143 -53.20 32.40 -17.75
CA ARG A 143 -54.34 32.13 -16.86
C ARG A 143 -55.62 32.04 -17.72
N ARG A 144 -56.00 30.84 -18.18
CA ARG A 144 -57.27 30.63 -18.90
C ARG A 144 -58.34 30.31 -17.86
N ARG A 145 -59.11 31.34 -17.48
CA ARG A 145 -60.44 31.19 -16.87
C ARG A 145 -61.37 30.59 -17.92
N ARG A 146 -61.96 29.43 -17.64
CA ARG A 146 -63.37 29.09 -17.82
C ARG A 146 -63.58 27.64 -17.43
#